data_AF-A0A0F7KUS4-F1
#
_entry.id   AF-A0A0F7KUS4-F1
#
_cell.length_a   1.000
_cell.length_b   1.000
_cell.length_c   1.000
_cell.angle_alpha   90.00
_cell.angle_beta   90.00
_cell.angle_gamma   90.00
#
_symmetry.space_group_name_H-M   'P 1'
#
loop_
_entity.id
_entity.type
_entity.pdbx_description
1 polymer ?
#
loop_
_entity_poly.entity_id
_entity_poly.type
_entity_poly.pdbx_seq_one_letter_code
_entity_poly.pdbx_strand_id
1 'polypeptide(L)'
;MLSTTRITLAALPMAALALGLSGCDSPAEEQVEEQAEAIDESYEAQADVVESLAEGAPEQEQEAAEQRADELRERGENIKDHLEEAADEEL
;
A
#
# COMPACT_ATOMS: atom_id res chain seq x y z
N MET A 1 32.23 -26.90 7.45
CA MET A 1 31.59 -26.33 8.65
C MET A 1 31.86 -24.84 8.67
N LEU A 2 30.81 -24.06 8.96
CA LEU A 2 30.75 -22.59 9.12
C LEU A 2 30.89 -21.78 7.81
N SER A 3 30.08 -20.77 7.50
CA SER A 3 29.00 -20.13 8.25
C SER A 3 28.10 -19.38 7.27
N THR A 4 26.80 -19.61 7.35
CA THR A 4 25.75 -18.83 6.69
C THR A 4 25.72 -17.44 7.31
N THR A 5 26.20 -16.42 6.60
CA THR A 5 26.02 -15.02 6.99
C THR A 5 24.55 -14.66 6.84
N ARG A 6 23.79 -14.88 7.92
CA ARG A 6 22.46 -14.32 8.12
C ARG A 6 22.66 -12.82 8.34
N ILE A 7 22.39 -12.02 7.32
CA ILE A 7 22.23 -10.58 7.48
C ILE A 7 20.90 -10.41 8.21
N THR A 8 20.97 -10.34 9.53
CA THR A 8 19.94 -9.77 10.37
C THR A 8 19.79 -8.32 9.94
N LEU A 9 18.74 -8.02 9.17
CA LEU A 9 18.34 -6.65 8.88
C LEU A 9 17.91 -6.05 10.21
N ALA A 10 18.80 -5.23 10.77
CA ALA A 10 18.62 -4.57 12.04
C ALA A 10 17.42 -3.64 11.95
N ALA A 11 16.54 -3.74 12.96
CA ALA A 11 15.47 -2.79 13.22
C ALA A 11 16.02 -1.36 13.17
N LEU A 12 15.54 -0.58 12.21
CA LEU A 12 15.69 0.86 12.20
C LEU A 12 14.86 1.41 13.38
N PRO A 13 15.45 2.14 14.33
CA PRO A 13 14.67 2.87 15.30
C PRO A 13 14.06 4.06 14.54
N MET A 14 12.76 4.00 14.24
CA MET A 14 12.01 5.20 13.87
C MET A 14 12.16 6.18 15.03
N ALA A 15 12.81 7.30 14.74
CA ALA A 15 13.07 8.33 15.72
C ALA A 15 11.73 8.97 16.10
N ALA A 16 11.36 8.82 17.37
CA ALA A 16 10.25 9.51 17.99
C ALA A 16 10.35 11.03 17.76
N LEU A 17 9.52 11.56 16.87
CA LEU A 17 9.29 12.98 16.69
C LEU A 17 8.21 13.46 17.68
N ALA A 18 8.48 13.30 18.97
CA ALA A 18 7.66 13.88 20.03
C ALA A 18 8.04 15.36 20.22
N LEU A 19 7.51 16.25 19.38
CA LEU A 19 7.43 17.68 19.66
C LEU A 19 6.05 18.16 19.22
N GLY A 20 5.07 17.93 20.11
CA GLY A 20 3.71 18.38 19.90
C GLY A 20 3.62 19.89 19.67
N LEU A 21 2.55 20.29 19.00
CA LEU A 21 1.66 21.38 19.40
C LEU A 21 0.59 21.57 18.31
N SER A 22 -0.55 20.94 18.57
CA SER A 22 -1.91 21.42 18.30
C SER A 22 -2.38 21.53 16.85
N GLY A 23 -3.00 20.44 16.38
CA GLY A 23 -4.18 20.47 15.51
C GLY A 23 -3.89 20.44 14.01
N CYS A 24 -4.47 19.42 13.37
CA CYS A 24 -4.69 19.25 11.93
C CYS A 24 -3.42 19.10 11.10
N ASP A 25 -3.25 17.91 10.51
CA ASP A 25 -2.45 17.69 9.31
C ASP A 25 -0.97 18.05 9.50
N SER A 26 -0.24 17.16 10.16
CA SER A 26 1.20 17.37 10.27
C SER A 26 1.87 17.10 8.91
N PRO A 27 2.99 17.77 8.55
CA PRO A 27 3.74 17.43 7.33
C PRO A 27 4.24 15.98 7.28
N ALA A 28 4.16 15.25 8.40
CA ALA A 28 4.43 13.81 8.44
C ALA A 28 3.19 12.99 8.05
N GLU A 29 1.99 13.39 8.49
CA GLU A 29 0.68 12.84 8.11
C GLU A 29 0.48 12.95 6.59
N GLU A 30 0.62 14.16 6.04
CA GLU A 30 0.50 14.45 4.61
C GLU A 30 1.46 13.59 3.76
N GLN A 31 2.69 13.34 4.25
CA GLN A 31 3.65 12.47 3.55
C GLN A 31 3.27 10.98 3.60
N VAL A 32 2.59 10.53 4.66
CA VAL A 32 2.09 9.16 4.75
C VAL A 32 0.85 9.01 3.87
N GLU A 33 -0.07 9.97 3.88
CA GLU A 33 -1.24 10.01 2.99
C GLU A 33 -0.83 10.01 1.52
N GLU A 34 0.11 10.88 1.11
CA GLU A 34 0.64 10.89 -0.27
C GLU A 34 1.26 9.55 -0.66
N GLN A 35 1.93 8.88 0.28
CA GLN A 35 2.50 7.56 0.04
C GLN A 35 1.42 6.48 -0.07
N ALA A 36 0.39 6.55 0.78
CA ALA A 36 -0.75 5.65 0.77
C ALA A 36 -1.51 5.74 -0.55
N GLU A 37 -1.82 6.96 -1.00
CA GLU A 37 -2.47 7.25 -2.28
C GLU A 37 -1.63 6.71 -3.46
N ALA A 38 -0.32 6.97 -3.47
CA ALA A 38 0.55 6.48 -4.55
C ALA A 38 0.62 4.95 -4.62
N ILE A 39 0.46 4.26 -3.49
CA ILE A 39 0.38 2.80 -3.44
C ILE A 39 -0.97 2.34 -4.01
N ASP A 40 -2.06 2.94 -3.57
CA ASP A 40 -3.42 2.64 -4.02
C ASP A 40 -3.56 2.81 -5.54
N GLU A 41 -3.15 3.97 -6.07
CA GLU A 41 -3.10 4.26 -7.52
C GLU A 41 -2.26 3.21 -8.29
N SER A 42 -1.18 2.72 -7.69
CA SER A 42 -0.36 1.67 -8.30
C SER A 42 -1.09 0.32 -8.37
N TYR A 43 -1.97 0.01 -7.41
CA TYR A 43 -2.80 -1.20 -7.45
C TYR A 43 -3.97 -1.05 -8.41
N GLU A 44 -4.62 0.12 -8.45
CA GLU A 44 -5.63 0.45 -9.46
C GLU A 44 -5.08 0.29 -10.88
N ALA A 45 -3.90 0.88 -11.15
CA ALA A 45 -3.27 0.77 -12.46
C ALA A 45 -2.93 -0.70 -12.84
N GLN A 46 -2.58 -1.54 -11.87
CA GLN A 46 -2.36 -2.97 -12.11
C GLN A 46 -3.67 -3.70 -12.40
N ALA A 47 -4.74 -3.38 -11.66
CA ALA A 47 -6.07 -3.93 -11.87
C ALA A 47 -6.59 -3.59 -13.28
N ASP A 48 -6.44 -2.34 -13.71
CA ASP A 48 -6.82 -1.88 -15.05
C ASP A 48 -6.05 -2.61 -16.15
N VAL A 49 -4.76 -2.88 -15.95
CA VAL A 49 -3.97 -3.68 -16.90
C VAL A 49 -4.50 -5.12 -16.97
N VAL A 50 -4.90 -5.72 -15.85
CA VAL A 50 -5.48 -7.08 -15.83
C VAL A 50 -6.77 -7.14 -16.63
N GLU A 51 -7.68 -6.18 -16.43
CA GLU A 51 -8.94 -6.10 -17.17
C GLU A 51 -8.69 -5.82 -18.67
N SER A 52 -7.80 -4.87 -18.97
CA SER A 52 -7.44 -4.51 -20.36
C SER A 52 -6.88 -5.70 -21.14
N LEU A 53 -6.09 -6.57 -20.48
CA LEU A 53 -5.54 -7.77 -21.10
C LEU A 53 -6.60 -8.85 -21.38
N ALA A 54 -7.73 -8.81 -20.68
CA ALA A 54 -8.85 -9.74 -20.87
C ALA A 54 -9.91 -9.21 -21.85
N GLU A 55 -9.77 -7.98 -22.35
CA GLU A 55 -10.70 -7.43 -23.34
C GLU A 55 -10.79 -8.33 -24.58
N GLY A 56 -12.02 -8.76 -24.89
CA GLY A 56 -12.30 -9.63 -26.03
C GLY A 56 -12.00 -11.12 -25.80
N ALA A 57 -11.58 -11.52 -24.60
CA ALA A 57 -11.49 -12.93 -24.20
C ALA A 57 -12.91 -13.56 -24.04
N PRO A 58 -13.03 -14.89 -23.94
CA PRO A 58 -14.28 -15.53 -23.51
C PRO A 58 -14.76 -15.04 -22.14
N GLU A 59 -16.07 -15.05 -21.90
CA GLU A 59 -16.71 -14.54 -20.68
C GLU A 59 -16.09 -15.10 -19.38
N GLN A 60 -15.78 -16.39 -19.33
CA GLN A 60 -15.14 -17.04 -18.18
C GLN A 60 -13.75 -16.47 -17.87
N GLU A 61 -13.02 -16.02 -18.90
CA GLU A 61 -11.70 -15.42 -18.74
C GLU A 61 -11.80 -13.94 -18.33
N GLN A 62 -12.83 -13.23 -18.79
CA GLN A 62 -13.15 -11.88 -18.33
C GLN A 62 -13.55 -11.87 -16.86
N GLU A 63 -14.46 -12.75 -16.43
CA GLU A 63 -14.86 -12.89 -15.01
C GLU A 63 -13.66 -13.23 -14.10
N ALA A 64 -12.72 -14.05 -14.59
CA ALA A 64 -11.51 -14.39 -13.85
C ALA A 64 -10.51 -13.22 -13.79
N ALA A 65 -10.52 -12.32 -14.77
CA ALA A 65 -9.73 -11.11 -14.77
C ALA A 65 -10.34 -10.05 -13.85
N GLU A 66 -11.66 -9.84 -13.90
CA GLU A 66 -12.41 -8.96 -12.99
C GLU A 66 -12.15 -9.36 -11.53
N GLN A 67 -12.29 -10.64 -11.17
CA GLN A 67 -12.00 -11.11 -9.81
C GLN A 67 -10.58 -10.78 -9.34
N ARG A 68 -9.59 -10.90 -10.23
CA ARG A 68 -8.19 -10.57 -9.89
C ARG A 68 -7.96 -9.08 -9.78
N ALA A 69 -8.62 -8.29 -10.62
CA ALA A 69 -8.58 -6.84 -10.57
C ALA A 69 -9.21 -6.33 -9.26
N ASP A 70 -10.33 -6.90 -8.85
CA ASP A 70 -10.98 -6.61 -7.57
C ASP A 70 -10.07 -6.96 -6.38
N GLU A 71 -9.42 -8.12 -6.39
CA GLU A 71 -8.44 -8.51 -5.36
C GLU A 71 -7.23 -7.54 -5.29
N LEU A 72 -6.84 -6.95 -6.43
CA LEU A 72 -5.77 -5.95 -6.47
C LEU A 72 -6.23 -4.61 -5.86
N ARG A 73 -7.43 -4.14 -6.23
CA ARG A 73 -8.03 -2.92 -5.68
C ARG A 73 -8.24 -3.04 -4.18
N GLU A 74 -8.83 -4.12 -3.71
CA GLU A 74 -9.04 -4.38 -2.27
C GLU A 74 -7.71 -4.41 -1.49
N ARG A 75 -6.63 -4.92 -2.10
CA ARG A 75 -5.31 -4.88 -1.48
C ARG A 75 -4.72 -3.46 -1.42
N GLY A 76 -4.90 -2.66 -2.47
CA GLY A 76 -4.50 -1.26 -2.51
C GLY A 76 -5.18 -0.47 -1.40
N GLU A 77 -6.52 -0.53 -1.38
CA GLU A 77 -7.36 0.11 -0.38
C GLU A 77 -6.99 -0.32 1.05
N ASN A 78 -6.81 -1.63 1.29
CA ASN A 78 -6.46 -2.10 2.64
C ASN A 78 -5.08 -1.59 3.12
N ILE A 79 -4.12 -1.45 2.21
CA ILE A 79 -2.82 -0.88 2.55
C ILE A 79 -2.94 0.62 2.80
N LYS A 80 -3.72 1.33 1.97
CA LYS A 80 -4.00 2.76 2.15
C LYS A 80 -4.65 3.02 3.50
N ASP A 81 -5.75 2.33 3.81
CA ASP A 81 -6.47 2.42 5.07
C ASP A 81 -5.54 2.17 6.27
N HIS A 82 -4.69 1.14 6.20
CA HIS A 82 -3.76 0.83 7.29
C HIS A 82 -2.68 1.92 7.47
N LEU A 83 -2.23 2.57 6.38
CA LEU A 83 -1.25 3.64 6.46
C LEU A 83 -1.86 4.94 6.97
N GLU A 84 -3.06 5.29 6.51
CA GLU A 84 -3.81 6.44 7.00
C GLU A 84 -4.17 6.27 8.49
N GLU A 85 -4.70 5.12 8.90
CA GLU A 85 -5.03 4.86 10.31
C GLU A 85 -3.78 4.89 11.21
N ALA A 86 -2.64 4.38 10.72
CA ALA A 86 -1.37 4.46 11.47
C ALA A 86 -0.84 5.90 11.58
N ALA A 87 -1.07 6.75 10.57
CA ALA A 87 -0.71 8.16 10.63
C ALA A 87 -1.58 8.92 11.64
N ASP A 88 -2.88 8.62 11.66
CA ASP A 88 -3.86 9.17 12.60
C ASP A 88 -3.59 8.75 14.06
N GLU A 89 -3.19 7.50 14.31
CA GLU A 89 -2.94 6.99 15.67
C GLU A 89 -1.63 7.48 16.30
N GLU A 90 -0.64 7.91 15.50
CA GLU A 90 0.69 8.33 15.97
C GLU A 90 0.83 9.84 16.29
N LEU A 91 -0.23 10.65 16.15
CA LEU A 91 -0.23 12.13 16.34
C LEU A 91 -1.12 12.64 17.49
#